data_AF-A0A1I5G1K9-F1
#
_entry.id   AF-A0A1I5G1K9-F1
#
_cell.length_a   1.000
_cell.length_b   1.000
_cell.length_c   1.000
_cell.angle_alpha   90.00
_cell.angle_beta   90.00
_cell.angle_gamma   90.00
#
_symmetry.space_group_name_H-M   'P 1'
#
loop_
_entity.id
_entity.type
_entity.pdbx_description
1 polymer ?
#
loop_
_entity_poly.entity_id
_entity_poly.type
_entity_poly.pdbx_seq_one_letter_code
_entity_poly.pdbx_strand_id
1 'polypeptide(L)'
;MKKYFPVLICVFITTHFFAQQHIINTNTLPANLSDAEISEHMKKVMPRDGWVQIIHENKNGVFNASNPDYFLFIQLNCVNNNPPGFFIEYTDNYRDGEFGGIDFMSADDPEKANFIVDGVDFKNPFRSSGKESFTKFVSALKKGKKLTLKTRNRSIDFKLAHGELLDIPVECSKAGDRIQENEPEELPESTAIGEEVEAAADAAADISK
;
A
#
# COMPACT_ATOMS: atom_id res chain seq x y z
N MET A 1 -4.38 44.02 -29.96
CA MET A 1 -4.71 42.88 -29.06
C MET A 1 -5.17 41.60 -29.80
N LYS A 2 -4.69 41.31 -31.02
CA LYS A 2 -5.07 40.09 -31.78
C LYS A 2 -3.96 39.04 -31.91
N LYS A 3 -2.73 39.34 -31.45
CA LYS A 3 -1.55 38.47 -31.63
C LYS A 3 -1.33 37.44 -30.51
N TYR A 4 -2.05 37.55 -29.38
CA TYR A 4 -1.90 36.65 -28.23
C TYR A 4 -3.07 35.67 -28.05
N PHE A 5 -4.12 35.79 -28.87
CA PHE A 5 -5.29 34.91 -28.81
C PHE A 5 -4.98 33.42 -29.05
N PRO A 6 -4.11 33.01 -30.00
CA PRO A 6 -3.81 31.59 -30.19
C PRO A 6 -2.95 31.00 -29.05
N VAL A 7 -2.15 31.84 -28.37
CA VAL A 7 -1.34 31.41 -27.23
C VAL A 7 -2.22 31.13 -26.01
N LEU A 8 -3.26 31.94 -25.79
CA LEU A 8 -4.19 31.73 -24.68
C LEU A 8 -4.96 30.41 -24.80
N ILE A 9 -5.41 30.05 -26.01
CA ILE A 9 -6.17 28.81 -26.26
C ILE A 9 -5.30 27.56 -26.00
N CYS A 10 -4.02 27.58 -26.36
CA CYS A 10 -3.13 26.44 -26.12
C CYS A 10 -2.92 26.17 -24.62
N VAL A 11 -2.83 27.22 -23.79
CA VAL A 11 -2.67 27.07 -22.34
C VAL A 11 -3.89 26.41 -21.70
N PHE A 12 -5.11 26.80 -22.10
CA PHE A 12 -6.34 26.21 -21.55
C PHE A 12 -6.55 24.74 -21.92
N ILE A 13 -6.18 24.32 -23.14
CA ILE A 13 -6.31 22.91 -23.54
C ILE A 13 -5.36 22.04 -22.72
N THR A 14 -4.11 22.47 -22.51
CA THR A 14 -3.15 21.67 -21.73
C THR A 14 -3.59 21.46 -20.28
N THR A 15 -4.13 22.47 -19.59
CA THR A 15 -4.51 22.34 -18.18
C THR A 15 -5.70 21.40 -17.95
N HIS A 16 -6.64 21.32 -18.90
CA HIS A 16 -7.79 20.43 -18.80
C HIS A 16 -7.39 18.95 -18.97
N PHE A 17 -6.44 18.66 -19.86
CA PHE A 17 -5.90 17.31 -20.02
C PHE A 17 -5.17 16.81 -18.75
N PHE A 18 -4.37 17.66 -18.10
CA PHE A 18 -3.72 17.30 -16.83
C PHE A 18 -4.72 17.04 -15.70
N ALA A 19 -5.79 17.85 -15.60
CA ALA A 19 -6.82 17.64 -14.59
C ALA A 19 -7.62 16.34 -14.80
N GLN A 20 -7.96 16.00 -16.05
CA GLN A 20 -8.67 14.76 -16.37
C GLN A 20 -7.81 13.51 -16.17
N GLN A 21 -6.52 13.55 -16.49
CA GLN A 21 -5.60 12.43 -16.23
C GLN A 21 -5.42 12.16 -14.73
N HIS A 22 -5.34 13.22 -13.91
CA HIS A 22 -5.29 13.07 -12.46
C HIS A 22 -6.54 12.35 -11.91
N ILE A 23 -7.73 12.69 -12.41
CA ILE A 23 -8.99 12.07 -11.96
C ILE A 23 -9.05 10.57 -12.30
N ILE A 24 -8.50 10.16 -13.47
CA ILE A 24 -8.51 8.75 -13.89
C ILE A 24 -7.61 7.88 -12.98
N ASN A 25 -6.55 8.47 -12.44
CA ASN A 25 -5.56 7.75 -11.65
C ASN A 25 -5.72 7.98 -10.13
N THR A 26 -6.77 8.67 -9.69
CA THR A 26 -7.12 8.78 -8.27
C THR A 26 -8.34 7.90 -8.00
N ASN A 27 -8.18 6.89 -7.14
CA ASN A 27 -9.28 6.02 -6.71
C ASN A 27 -9.57 6.22 -5.22
N THR A 28 -10.80 6.59 -4.91
CA THR A 28 -11.29 6.63 -3.53
C THR A 28 -11.95 5.30 -3.20
N LEU A 29 -11.41 4.60 -2.21
CA LEU A 29 -11.98 3.34 -1.75
C LEU A 29 -13.12 3.60 -0.75
N PRO A 30 -14.24 2.86 -0.82
CA PRO A 30 -15.27 2.88 0.20
C PRO A 30 -14.70 2.64 1.61
N ALA A 31 -15.30 3.27 2.62
CA ALA A 31 -14.96 3.00 4.02
C ALA A 31 -15.47 1.61 4.46
N ASN A 32 -14.83 1.01 5.47
CA ASN A 32 -15.21 -0.29 6.06
C ASN A 32 -15.14 -1.50 5.11
N LEU A 33 -14.24 -1.50 4.13
CA LEU A 33 -13.93 -2.70 3.36
C LEU A 33 -12.91 -3.55 4.11
N SER A 34 -13.08 -4.86 4.10
CA SER A 34 -12.02 -5.80 4.51
C SER A 34 -10.84 -5.75 3.53
N ASP A 35 -9.65 -6.19 3.96
CA ASP A 35 -8.45 -6.25 3.10
C ASP A 35 -8.67 -7.03 1.80
N ALA A 36 -9.47 -8.11 1.86
CA ALA A 36 -9.83 -8.91 0.70
C ALA A 36 -10.69 -8.12 -0.30
N GLU A 37 -11.68 -7.37 0.19
CA GLU A 37 -12.55 -6.53 -0.64
C GLU A 37 -11.77 -5.34 -1.24
N ILE A 38 -10.84 -4.76 -0.48
CA ILE A 38 -9.91 -3.74 -0.98
C ILE A 38 -9.08 -4.29 -2.14
N SER A 39 -8.47 -5.47 -1.96
CA SER A 39 -7.66 -6.12 -2.99
C SER A 39 -8.49 -6.44 -4.25
N GLU A 40 -9.70 -6.99 -4.10
CA GLU A 40 -10.59 -7.28 -5.23
C GLU A 40 -11.02 -6.00 -5.96
N HIS A 41 -11.35 -4.95 -5.22
CA HIS A 41 -11.72 -3.66 -5.78
C HIS A 41 -10.56 -3.07 -6.58
N MET A 42 -9.36 -3.02 -5.99
CA MET A 42 -8.14 -2.55 -6.62
C MET A 42 -7.86 -3.29 -7.92
N LYS A 43 -8.06 -4.62 -7.98
CA LYS A 43 -7.86 -5.38 -9.22
C LYS A 43 -8.77 -4.96 -10.37
N LYS A 44 -10.02 -4.60 -10.06
CA LYS A 44 -11.04 -4.22 -11.05
C LYS A 44 -10.86 -2.81 -11.56
N VAL A 45 -10.49 -1.87 -10.69
CA VAL A 45 -10.56 -0.43 -11.01
C VAL A 45 -9.20 0.19 -11.30
N MET A 46 -8.10 -0.39 -10.81
CA MET A 46 -6.79 0.26 -10.95
C MET A 46 -6.26 0.21 -12.39
N PRO A 47 -5.86 1.36 -12.94
CA PRO A 47 -5.08 1.43 -14.18
C PRO A 47 -3.84 0.51 -14.13
N ARG A 48 -3.53 -0.10 -15.27
CA ARG A 48 -2.44 -1.11 -15.43
C ARG A 48 -1.25 -0.59 -16.24
N ASP A 49 -1.13 0.73 -16.34
CA ASP A 49 -0.13 1.44 -17.14
C ASP A 49 0.90 2.21 -16.30
N GLY A 50 0.66 2.44 -15.01
CA GLY A 50 1.61 3.15 -14.17
C GLY A 50 1.18 3.37 -12.72
N TRP A 51 1.52 4.56 -12.21
CA TRP A 51 1.20 4.99 -10.86
C TRP A 51 -0.28 5.36 -10.72
N VAL A 52 -0.81 5.14 -9.52
CA VAL A 52 -2.19 5.42 -9.14
C VAL A 52 -2.17 5.98 -7.72
N GLN A 53 -2.90 7.05 -7.48
CA GLN A 53 -3.22 7.54 -6.14
C GLN A 53 -4.42 6.76 -5.59
N ILE A 54 -4.27 6.22 -4.39
CA ILE A 54 -5.38 5.67 -3.61
C ILE A 54 -5.65 6.59 -2.43
N ILE A 55 -6.92 6.90 -2.23
CA ILE A 55 -7.41 7.63 -1.06
C ILE A 55 -8.32 6.69 -0.28
N HIS A 56 -7.95 6.38 0.96
CA HIS A 56 -8.77 5.54 1.84
C HIS A 56 -8.73 6.12 3.25
N GLU A 57 -9.90 6.36 3.85
CA GLU A 57 -10.03 6.93 5.20
C GLU A 57 -9.17 8.19 5.44
N ASN A 58 -9.18 9.11 4.48
CA ASN A 58 -8.38 10.34 4.45
C ASN A 58 -6.84 10.14 4.37
N LYS A 59 -6.37 8.90 4.23
CA LYS A 59 -4.96 8.59 3.98
C LYS A 59 -4.72 8.53 2.47
N ASN A 60 -3.64 9.18 2.03
CA ASN A 60 -3.18 9.15 0.65
C ASN A 60 -2.05 8.11 0.50
N GLY A 61 -2.10 7.35 -0.58
CA GLY A 61 -1.05 6.42 -0.95
C GLY A 61 -0.81 6.40 -2.46
N VAL A 62 0.41 6.07 -2.86
CA VAL A 62 0.77 5.92 -4.28
C VAL A 62 1.15 4.47 -4.55
N PHE A 63 0.48 3.88 -5.53
CA PHE A 63 0.55 2.46 -5.85
C PHE A 63 0.86 2.24 -7.32
N ASN A 64 1.38 1.07 -7.65
CA ASN A 64 1.55 0.59 -9.01
C ASN A 64 1.02 -0.84 -9.10
N ALA A 65 0.00 -1.01 -9.94
CA ALA A 65 -0.68 -2.28 -10.18
C ALA A 65 -0.44 -2.80 -11.60
N SER A 66 0.54 -2.24 -12.34
CA SER A 66 0.78 -2.62 -13.74
C SER A 66 1.32 -4.04 -13.91
N ASN A 67 1.83 -4.65 -12.83
CA ASN A 67 2.16 -6.07 -12.78
C ASN A 67 0.89 -6.88 -12.43
N PRO A 68 0.61 -8.02 -13.11
CA PRO A 68 -0.57 -8.82 -12.81
C PRO A 68 -0.52 -9.49 -11.43
N ASP A 69 0.68 -9.83 -10.96
CA ASP A 69 0.87 -10.68 -9.77
C ASP A 69 1.30 -9.86 -8.54
N TYR A 70 1.66 -8.57 -8.69
CA TYR A 70 2.15 -7.74 -7.59
C TYR A 70 1.58 -6.32 -7.56
N PHE A 71 1.35 -5.83 -6.35
CA PHE A 71 1.14 -4.42 -6.06
C PHE A 71 2.41 -3.83 -5.45
N LEU A 72 2.89 -2.72 -6.02
CA LEU A 72 3.98 -1.93 -5.43
C LEU A 72 3.40 -0.67 -4.81
N PHE A 73 3.57 -0.52 -3.51
CA PHE A 73 3.32 0.70 -2.76
C PHE A 73 4.63 1.47 -2.58
N ILE A 74 4.60 2.79 -2.79
CA ILE A 74 5.78 3.64 -2.62
C ILE A 74 5.44 4.90 -1.82
N GLN A 75 6.35 5.26 -0.92
CA GLN A 75 6.28 6.40 -0.02
C GLN A 75 7.49 7.30 -0.30
N LEU A 76 7.30 8.41 -1.02
CA LEU A 76 8.41 9.29 -1.44
C LEU A 76 8.33 10.68 -0.81
N ASN A 77 7.19 11.36 -0.92
CA ASN A 77 6.98 12.72 -0.44
C ASN A 77 6.33 12.72 0.95
N CYS A 78 7.10 12.31 1.97
CA CYS A 78 6.62 12.16 3.34
C CYS A 78 6.30 13.51 3.99
N VAL A 79 5.05 13.71 4.45
CA VAL A 79 4.67 14.91 5.22
C VAL A 79 5.04 14.85 6.70
N ASN A 80 5.29 13.65 7.20
CA ASN A 80 5.77 13.39 8.55
C ASN A 80 7.28 13.14 8.56
N ASN A 81 7.88 13.06 9.75
CA ASN A 81 9.33 12.85 9.92
C ASN A 81 9.81 11.41 9.63
N ASN A 82 8.94 10.57 9.05
CA ASN A 82 9.30 9.19 8.71
C ASN A 82 10.07 9.15 7.38
N PRO A 83 11.00 8.19 7.22
CA PRO A 83 11.77 8.07 5.99
C PRO A 83 10.89 7.61 4.82
N PRO A 84 11.26 7.96 3.57
CA PRO A 84 10.71 7.33 2.39
C PRO A 84 10.86 5.81 2.44
N GLY A 85 9.89 5.12 1.85
CA GLY A 85 9.83 3.66 1.87
C GLY A 85 9.12 3.08 0.67
N PHE A 86 9.07 1.77 0.63
CA PHE A 86 8.24 1.03 -0.30
C PHE A 86 7.75 -0.23 0.38
N PHE A 87 6.70 -0.80 -0.19
CA PHE A 87 6.16 -2.09 0.17
C PHE A 87 5.71 -2.79 -1.12
N ILE A 88 5.92 -4.10 -1.22
CA ILE A 88 5.41 -4.90 -2.34
C ILE A 88 4.65 -6.09 -1.79
N GLU A 89 3.46 -6.32 -2.36
CA GLU A 89 2.53 -7.37 -1.96
C GLU A 89 2.09 -8.18 -3.18
N TYR A 90 1.73 -9.43 -2.95
CA TYR A 90 1.18 -10.32 -3.95
C TYR A 90 -0.34 -10.08 -4.14
N THR A 91 -0.84 -10.16 -5.37
CA THR A 91 -2.24 -9.77 -5.67
C THR A 91 -3.27 -10.84 -5.33
N ASP A 92 -3.03 -12.14 -5.61
CA ASP A 92 -3.93 -13.28 -5.30
C ASP A 92 -3.15 -14.61 -5.30
N ASN A 93 -3.29 -15.43 -4.24
CA ASN A 93 -2.82 -16.82 -4.06
C ASN A 93 -1.67 -17.29 -4.96
N TYR A 94 -0.50 -17.50 -4.32
CA TYR A 94 0.69 -18.16 -4.87
C TYR A 94 0.37 -19.16 -5.98
N ARG A 95 0.61 -18.78 -7.25
CA ARG A 95 0.31 -19.63 -8.42
C ARG A 95 1.10 -20.95 -8.42
N ASP A 96 2.14 -21.03 -7.60
CA ASP A 96 3.01 -22.20 -7.35
C ASP A 96 2.67 -22.97 -6.07
N GLY A 97 1.72 -22.49 -5.25
CA GLY A 97 1.30 -23.15 -4.01
C GLY A 97 2.31 -23.08 -2.85
N GLU A 98 3.43 -22.35 -3.01
CA GLU A 98 4.43 -22.15 -1.95
C GLU A 98 4.35 -20.72 -1.40
N PHE A 99 3.97 -20.59 -0.12
CA PHE A 99 4.24 -19.39 0.67
C PHE A 99 5.76 -19.21 0.80
N GLY A 100 6.36 -18.27 0.08
CA GLY A 100 7.79 -18.00 0.29
C GLY A 100 8.55 -17.22 -0.78
N GLY A 101 7.87 -16.42 -1.60
CA GLY A 101 8.53 -15.71 -2.70
C GLY A 101 8.96 -14.29 -2.34
N ILE A 102 7.95 -13.47 -2.01
CA ILE A 102 8.00 -12.12 -1.44
C ILE A 102 6.61 -11.92 -0.81
N ASP A 103 6.38 -12.41 0.42
CA ASP A 103 5.13 -12.10 1.15
C ASP A 103 5.07 -10.61 1.49
N PHE A 104 6.24 -10.07 1.85
CA PHE A 104 6.45 -8.70 2.27
C PHE A 104 7.91 -8.33 1.99
N MET A 105 8.15 -7.17 1.39
CA MET A 105 9.49 -6.59 1.32
C MET A 105 9.41 -5.07 1.48
N SER A 106 10.36 -4.53 2.23
CA SER A 106 10.38 -3.10 2.57
C SER A 106 11.76 -2.47 2.42
N ALA A 107 11.84 -1.16 2.66
CA ALA A 107 13.08 -0.39 2.64
C ALA A 107 14.19 -0.98 3.52
N ASP A 108 13.83 -1.62 4.63
CA ASP A 108 14.78 -2.12 5.62
C ASP A 108 15.36 -3.50 5.28
N ASP A 109 14.83 -4.20 4.26
CA ASP A 109 15.36 -5.49 3.83
C ASP A 109 16.75 -5.33 3.17
N PRO A 110 17.82 -5.86 3.79
CA PRO A 110 19.16 -5.37 3.49
C PRO A 110 19.75 -5.80 2.15
N GLU A 111 19.29 -6.92 1.60
CA GLU A 111 19.91 -7.57 0.44
C GLU A 111 18.89 -8.04 -0.61
N LYS A 112 17.63 -7.60 -0.50
CA LYS A 112 16.55 -8.22 -1.26
C LYS A 112 15.99 -7.39 -2.42
N ALA A 113 16.34 -6.11 -2.55
CA ALA A 113 15.75 -5.23 -3.57
C ALA A 113 16.78 -4.38 -4.32
N ASN A 114 16.93 -4.62 -5.62
CA ASN A 114 17.57 -3.69 -6.55
C ASN A 114 16.50 -3.05 -7.44
N PHE A 115 16.47 -1.73 -7.47
CA PHE A 115 15.58 -0.93 -8.29
C PHE A 115 16.30 -0.55 -9.58
N ILE A 116 15.81 -1.05 -10.70
CA ILE A 116 16.39 -0.80 -12.02
C ILE A 116 15.37 -0.03 -12.85
N VAL A 117 15.65 1.22 -13.21
CA VAL A 117 14.75 2.05 -14.04
C VAL A 117 15.33 2.16 -15.44
N ASP A 118 14.60 1.67 -16.44
CA ASP A 118 15.02 1.64 -17.84
C ASP A 118 16.46 1.10 -18.03
N GLY A 119 16.84 0.09 -17.24
CA GLY A 119 18.16 -0.55 -17.27
C GLY A 119 19.23 0.09 -16.39
N VAL A 120 18.96 1.23 -15.75
CA VAL A 120 19.87 1.88 -14.80
C VAL A 120 19.63 1.32 -13.39
N ASP A 121 20.65 0.69 -12.81
CA ASP A 121 20.59 0.07 -11.48
C ASP A 121 20.85 1.10 -10.36
N PHE A 122 19.82 1.38 -9.57
CA PHE A 122 19.85 2.29 -8.41
C PHE A 122 20.07 1.55 -7.07
N LYS A 123 20.34 0.24 -7.09
CA LYS A 123 20.44 -0.61 -5.90
C LYS A 123 19.18 -0.47 -5.03
N ASN A 124 19.32 -0.42 -3.71
CA ASN A 124 18.22 -0.05 -2.82
C ASN A 124 18.34 1.45 -2.48
N PRO A 125 17.61 2.35 -3.17
CA PRO A 125 17.71 3.79 -2.96
C PRO A 125 17.16 4.25 -1.60
N PHE A 126 16.46 3.37 -0.87
CA PHE A 126 15.86 3.66 0.43
C PHE A 126 16.83 3.39 1.61
N ARG A 127 17.90 2.62 1.39
CA ARG A 127 18.89 2.27 2.45
C ARG A 127 20.08 3.20 2.52
N SER A 128 20.53 3.72 1.39
CA SER A 128 21.75 4.52 1.31
C SER A 128 21.41 6.02 1.33
N SER A 129 21.84 6.66 2.41
CA SER A 129 21.69 8.07 2.79
C SER A 129 22.40 9.09 1.88
N GLY A 130 22.35 8.89 0.58
CA GLY A 130 22.70 9.92 -0.40
C GLY A 130 21.46 10.62 -0.89
N LYS A 131 21.15 11.83 -0.37
CA LYS A 131 20.05 12.68 -0.89
C LYS A 131 20.09 12.77 -2.42
N GLU A 132 21.28 12.82 -3.01
CA GLU A 132 21.47 12.90 -4.46
C GLU A 132 21.09 11.59 -5.18
N SER A 133 21.49 10.42 -4.67
CA SER A 133 21.16 9.13 -5.29
C SER A 133 19.66 8.88 -5.24
N PHE A 134 19.02 9.18 -4.10
CA PHE A 134 17.58 9.10 -3.95
C PHE A 134 16.86 10.09 -4.89
N THR A 135 17.34 11.34 -4.98
CA THR A 135 16.76 12.34 -5.90
C THR A 135 16.86 11.90 -7.37
N LYS A 136 18.01 11.32 -7.77
CA LYS A 136 18.19 10.77 -9.13
C LYS A 136 17.23 9.61 -9.38
N PHE A 137 17.07 8.71 -8.41
CA PHE A 137 16.11 7.61 -8.48
C PHE A 137 14.67 8.11 -8.65
N VAL A 138 14.23 9.06 -7.81
CA VAL A 138 12.88 9.64 -7.92
C VAL A 138 12.69 10.32 -9.28
N SER A 139 13.70 11.07 -9.76
CA SER A 139 13.64 11.68 -11.10
C SER A 139 13.53 10.64 -12.22
N ALA A 140 14.24 9.51 -12.09
CA ALA A 140 14.15 8.40 -13.02
C ALA A 140 12.77 7.73 -12.98
N LEU A 141 12.20 7.49 -11.79
CA LEU A 141 10.86 6.91 -11.67
C LEU A 141 9.77 7.74 -12.36
N LYS A 142 9.88 9.07 -12.30
CA LYS A 142 8.90 9.99 -12.91
C LYS A 142 8.95 10.04 -14.43
N LYS A 143 10.14 9.85 -15.01
CA LYS A 143 10.39 10.01 -16.45
C LYS A 143 10.53 8.69 -17.19
N GLY A 144 10.86 7.64 -16.44
CA GLY A 144 11.14 6.32 -16.98
C GLY A 144 9.90 5.65 -17.53
N LYS A 145 10.10 4.53 -18.21
CA LYS A 145 9.01 3.73 -18.79
C LYS A 145 8.79 2.43 -18.03
N LYS A 146 9.86 1.88 -17.47
CA LYS A 146 9.87 0.58 -16.79
C LYS A 146 10.69 0.64 -15.52
N LEU A 147 10.11 0.14 -14.44
CA LEU A 147 10.82 -0.23 -13.22
C LEU A 147 10.91 -1.75 -13.14
N THR A 148 12.12 -2.26 -12.93
CA THR A 148 12.36 -3.64 -12.57
C THR A 148 12.82 -3.69 -11.12
N LEU A 149 12.03 -4.34 -10.27
CA LEU A 149 12.41 -4.69 -8.92
C LEU A 149 13.05 -6.09 -8.95
N LYS A 150 14.36 -6.13 -8.81
CA LYS A 150 15.12 -7.37 -8.82
C LYS A 150 15.46 -7.80 -7.41
N THR A 151 15.02 -9.00 -7.05
CA THR A 151 15.39 -9.67 -5.80
C THR A 151 16.36 -10.81 -6.07
N ARG A 152 16.72 -11.58 -5.03
CA ARG A 152 17.60 -12.74 -5.18
C ARG A 152 17.03 -13.77 -6.16
N ASN A 153 15.72 -13.98 -6.12
CA ASN A 153 15.05 -15.08 -6.83
C ASN A 153 14.05 -14.62 -7.88
N ARG A 154 13.70 -13.32 -7.94
CA ARG A 154 12.64 -12.80 -8.80
C ARG A 154 13.03 -11.48 -9.45
N SER A 155 12.41 -11.19 -10.58
CA SER A 155 12.49 -9.91 -11.28
C SER A 155 11.07 -9.49 -11.60
N ILE A 156 10.63 -8.38 -11.03
CA ILE A 156 9.25 -7.92 -11.11
C ILE A 156 9.23 -6.60 -11.87
N ASP A 157 8.50 -6.59 -12.99
CA ASP A 157 8.44 -5.44 -13.86
C ASP A 157 7.15 -4.66 -13.65
N PHE A 158 7.29 -3.34 -13.54
CA PHE A 158 6.22 -2.35 -13.48
C PHE A 158 6.40 -1.34 -14.61
N LYS A 159 5.29 -0.87 -15.17
CA LYS A 159 5.23 0.29 -16.07
C LYS A 159 5.19 1.58 -15.25
N LEU A 160 5.69 2.68 -15.80
CA LEU A 160 5.90 3.94 -15.07
C LEU A 160 5.12 5.15 -15.63
N ALA A 161 3.91 4.96 -16.17
CA ALA A 161 3.06 6.09 -16.53
C ALA A 161 2.64 6.92 -15.29
N HIS A 162 2.22 8.17 -15.51
CA HIS A 162 1.67 9.07 -14.49
C HIS A 162 2.66 9.42 -13.36
N GLY A 163 3.92 9.70 -13.74
CA GLY A 163 5.01 10.00 -12.82
C GLY A 163 4.76 11.22 -11.92
N GLU A 164 3.91 12.16 -12.33
CA GLU A 164 3.47 13.30 -11.52
C GLU A 164 2.78 12.91 -10.21
N LEU A 165 2.17 11.72 -10.13
CA LEU A 165 1.54 11.23 -8.90
C LEU A 165 2.55 10.94 -7.79
N LEU A 166 3.83 10.76 -8.13
CA LEU A 166 4.91 10.57 -7.15
C LEU A 166 5.25 11.86 -6.37
N ASP A 167 4.71 13.01 -6.77
CA ASP A 167 4.81 14.28 -6.01
C ASP A 167 3.73 14.43 -4.93
N ILE A 168 2.75 13.54 -4.88
CA ILE A 168 1.65 13.64 -3.93
C ILE A 168 2.17 13.46 -2.50
N PRO A 169 1.86 14.37 -1.58
CA PRO A 169 2.21 14.22 -0.17
C PRO A 169 1.52 13.00 0.44
N VAL A 170 2.29 12.15 1.13
CA VAL A 170 1.80 10.94 1.78
C VAL A 170 2.27 10.86 3.24
N GLU A 171 1.48 10.19 4.07
CA GLU A 171 1.92 9.79 5.41
C GLU A 171 2.82 8.57 5.29
N CYS A 172 4.10 8.72 5.61
CA CYS A 172 5.05 7.62 5.58
C CYS A 172 4.98 6.83 6.88
N SER A 173 5.15 5.51 6.80
CA SER A 173 5.22 4.61 7.96
C SER A 173 6.65 4.10 8.08
N LYS A 174 7.08 3.69 9.28
CA LYS A 174 8.33 2.95 9.35
C LYS A 174 8.09 1.57 8.74
N ALA A 175 9.09 1.04 8.05
CA ALA A 175 9.01 -0.32 7.52
C ALA A 175 8.78 -1.29 8.70
N GLY A 176 7.64 -1.99 8.69
CA GLY A 176 7.21 -2.88 9.78
C GLY A 176 5.92 -2.48 10.49
N ASP A 177 5.43 -1.24 10.35
CA ASP A 177 4.21 -0.77 11.04
C ASP A 177 2.89 -1.37 10.49
N ARG A 178 2.93 -2.26 9.47
CA ARG A 178 1.77 -3.07 9.05
C ARG A 178 1.76 -4.50 9.64
N ILE A 179 2.67 -4.81 10.57
CA ILE A 179 2.58 -6.06 11.32
C ILE A 179 1.63 -5.81 12.50
N GLN A 180 0.43 -6.44 12.45
CA GLN A 180 -0.59 -6.55 13.50
C GLN A 180 -1.67 -5.45 13.62
N GLU A 181 -2.42 -5.15 12.56
CA GLU A 181 -3.81 -4.71 12.74
C GLU A 181 -4.72 -5.79 12.17
N ASN A 182 -4.92 -6.88 12.94
CA ASN A 182 -6.03 -7.85 12.87
C ASN A 182 -5.67 -9.09 13.70
N GLU A 183 -5.40 -8.90 14.99
CA GLU A 183 -5.72 -9.95 15.96
C GLU A 183 -7.03 -9.49 16.61
N PRO A 184 -8.17 -10.18 16.39
CA PRO A 184 -9.40 -9.82 17.07
C PRO A 184 -9.12 -9.91 18.57
N GLU A 185 -9.36 -8.82 19.28
CA GLU A 185 -9.33 -8.75 20.74
C GLU A 185 -10.10 -9.98 21.26
N GLU A 186 -9.40 -10.92 21.90
CA GLU A 186 -10.05 -12.08 22.51
C GLU A 186 -11.12 -11.54 23.46
N LEU A 187 -12.38 -11.76 23.10
CA LEU A 187 -13.51 -11.49 23.98
C LEU A 187 -13.22 -12.18 25.30
N PRO A 188 -13.31 -11.49 26.45
CA PRO A 188 -13.06 -12.13 27.74
C PRO A 188 -13.99 -13.34 27.86
N GLU A 189 -13.38 -14.50 28.12
CA GLU A 189 -14.07 -15.76 28.41
C GLU A 189 -15.29 -15.46 29.28
N SER A 190 -16.46 -15.84 28.78
CA SER A 190 -17.70 -15.79 29.55
C SER A 190 -17.46 -16.49 30.88
N THR A 191 -17.53 -15.74 31.98
CA THR A 191 -17.53 -16.31 33.32
C THR A 191 -18.69 -17.30 33.37
N ALA A 192 -18.36 -18.58 33.32
CA ALA A 192 -19.32 -19.65 33.47
C ALA A 192 -20.04 -19.44 34.80
N ILE A 193 -21.35 -19.37 34.71
CA ILE A 193 -22.28 -19.33 35.83
C ILE A 193 -22.16 -20.71 36.48
N GLY A 194 -21.31 -20.79 37.50
CA GLY A 194 -21.08 -21.99 38.29
C GLY A 194 -22.27 -22.21 39.22
N GLU A 195 -23.06 -23.19 38.83
CA GLU A 195 -24.07 -23.91 39.59
C GLU A 195 -23.50 -24.34 40.97
N GLU A 196 -23.91 -23.67 42.05
CA GLU A 196 -23.83 -24.21 43.42
C GLU A 196 -25.26 -24.34 43.95
N VAL A 197 -25.88 -25.47 43.66
CA VAL A 197 -26.99 -26.00 44.46
C VAL A 197 -26.58 -27.40 44.88
N GLU A 198 -26.70 -27.65 46.18
CA GLU A 198 -26.77 -28.96 46.86
C GLU A 198 -25.58 -29.29 47.77
N ALA A 199 -25.72 -28.93 49.05
CA ALA A 199 -25.50 -29.83 50.19
C ALA A 199 -25.82 -29.12 51.53
N ALA A 200 -27.01 -29.35 52.07
CA ALA A 200 -27.27 -29.29 53.51
C ALA A 200 -28.56 -30.08 53.82
N ALA A 201 -28.40 -31.39 53.97
CA ALA A 201 -29.34 -32.22 54.72
C ALA A 201 -28.90 -32.29 56.19
N ASP A 202 -29.88 -32.55 57.05
CA ASP A 202 -29.82 -32.82 58.50
C ASP A 202 -29.77 -31.63 59.46
N ALA A 203 -30.97 -31.24 59.95
CA ALA A 203 -31.35 -31.58 61.33
C ALA A 203 -32.83 -31.25 61.63
N ALA A 204 -33.39 -32.07 62.51
CA ALA A 204 -34.62 -31.90 63.30
C ALA A 204 -35.96 -32.32 62.66
N ALA A 205 -36.21 -33.63 62.75
CA ALA A 205 -37.53 -34.16 63.07
C ALA A 205 -37.85 -33.90 64.56
N ASP A 206 -38.92 -33.15 64.84
CA ASP A 206 -39.77 -33.13 66.06
C ASP A 206 -40.60 -31.83 65.96
N ILE A 207 -41.92 -31.70 66.09
CA ILE A 207 -43.04 -32.51 66.60
C ILE A 207 -44.29 -31.96 65.89
N SER A 208 -45.16 -32.84 65.40
CA SER A 208 -46.56 -32.51 65.13
C SER A 208 -47.42 -33.17 66.20
N LYS A 209 -48.00 -32.36 67.07
CA LYS A 209 -49.38 -32.48 67.56
C LYS A 209 -49.80 -31.22 68.30
#